data_AF-A0A5C9DVX3-F1
#
_entry.id   AF-A0A5C9DVX3-F1
#
_cell.length_a   1.000
_cell.length_b   1.000
_cell.length_c   1.000
_cell.angle_alpha   90.00
_cell.angle_beta   90.00
_cell.angle_gamma   90.00
#
_symmetry.space_group_name_H-M   'P 1'
#
loop_
_entity.id
_entity.type
_entity.pdbx_description
1 polymer ?
#
loop_
_entity_poly.entity_id
_entity_poly.type
_entity_poly.pdbx_seq_one_letter_code
_entity_poly.pdbx_strand_id
1 'polypeptide(L)'
;MGQNLEGIPALLYSVFWQTKAMGFLKEILEDLKVQDLSILLYFRDYKPGCLIILDGDKGVFEIESVDDPSNFEYDGAVFGEMKYLLKLIKNHMLLKGFWYLITGKIKLKGIKGLLKFLNIIKRLAI
;
A
#
# COMPACT_ATOMS: atom_id res chain seq x y z
N MET A 1 2.11 -23.57 1.91
CA MET A 1 0.68 -23.35 1.57
C MET A 1 0.63 -22.18 0.60
N GLY A 2 0.13 -22.37 -0.61
CA GLY A 2 0.00 -21.27 -1.58
C GLY A 2 -1.17 -20.38 -1.17
N GLN A 3 -0.90 -19.12 -0.85
CA GLN A 3 -1.96 -18.13 -0.73
C GLN A 3 -2.51 -17.86 -2.14
N ASN A 4 -3.80 -18.07 -2.36
CA ASN A 4 -4.47 -17.62 -3.59
C ASN A 4 -4.55 -16.09 -3.55
N LEU A 5 -3.51 -15.44 -4.07
CA LEU A 5 -3.51 -13.99 -4.27
C LEU A 5 -4.29 -13.69 -5.55
N GLU A 6 -5.39 -12.96 -5.44
CA GLU A 6 -6.18 -12.47 -6.57
C GLU A 6 -6.29 -10.94 -6.52
N GLY A 7 -6.30 -10.27 -7.67
CA GLY A 7 -6.51 -8.82 -7.74
C GLY A 7 -5.32 -7.98 -7.25
N ILE A 8 -5.60 -7.01 -6.36
CA ILE A 8 -4.61 -6.03 -5.86
C ILE A 8 -3.43 -6.70 -5.13
N PRO A 9 -3.65 -7.67 -4.21
CA PRO A 9 -2.57 -8.43 -3.59
C PRO A 9 -1.59 -9.07 -4.59
N ALA A 10 -2.09 -9.72 -5.65
CA ALA A 10 -1.25 -10.37 -6.66
C ALA A 10 -0.38 -9.39 -7.46
N LEU A 11 -0.95 -8.22 -7.78
CA LEU A 11 -0.23 -7.14 -8.46
C LEU A 11 0.90 -6.60 -7.59
N LEU A 12 0.60 -6.27 -6.32
CA LEU A 12 1.59 -5.75 -5.39
C LEU A 12 2.68 -6.78 -5.10
N TYR A 13 2.30 -8.04 -4.97
CA TYR A 13 3.26 -9.14 -4.80
C TYR A 13 4.26 -9.19 -5.95
N SER A 14 3.77 -9.08 -7.18
CA SER A 14 4.64 -9.12 -8.36
C SER A 14 5.65 -7.95 -8.36
N VAL A 15 5.22 -6.75 -7.96
CA VAL A 15 6.09 -5.56 -7.86
C VAL A 15 7.15 -5.75 -6.77
N PHE A 16 6.76 -6.14 -5.56
CA PHE A 16 7.68 -6.32 -4.44
C PHE A 16 8.61 -7.54 -4.62
N TRP A 17 8.15 -8.59 -5.29
CA TRP A 17 8.95 -9.78 -5.54
C TRP A 17 10.14 -9.49 -6.44
N GLN A 18 9.92 -8.75 -7.53
CA GLN A 18 11.00 -8.36 -8.44
C GLN A 18 12.05 -7.51 -7.71
N THR A 19 11.61 -6.54 -6.92
CA THR A 19 12.51 -5.62 -6.22
C THR A 19 13.27 -6.29 -5.06
N LYS A 20 12.65 -7.28 -4.40
CA LYS A 20 13.34 -8.17 -3.45
C LYS A 20 14.37 -9.05 -4.15
N ALA A 21 14.03 -9.68 -5.27
CA ALA A 21 14.94 -10.56 -6.01
C ALA A 21 16.22 -9.83 -6.47
N MET A 22 16.12 -8.52 -6.73
CA MET A 22 17.24 -7.66 -7.12
C MET A 22 18.01 -7.06 -5.94
N GLY A 23 17.59 -7.27 -4.69
CA GLY A 23 18.23 -6.70 -3.48
C GLY A 23 17.85 -5.25 -3.18
N PHE A 24 17.24 -4.53 -4.13
CA PHE A 24 16.89 -3.11 -3.99
C PHE A 24 15.91 -2.80 -2.86
N LEU A 25 15.02 -3.72 -2.51
CA LEU A 25 14.06 -3.48 -1.45
C LEU A 25 14.76 -3.21 -0.11
N LYS A 26 15.81 -3.97 0.22
CA LYS A 26 16.57 -3.78 1.47
C LYS A 26 17.27 -2.42 1.49
N GLU A 27 17.94 -2.06 0.39
CA GLU A 27 18.64 -0.78 0.26
C GLU A 27 17.69 0.41 0.42
N ILE A 28 16.49 0.34 -0.16
CA ILE A 28 15.48 1.39 -0.05
C ILE A 28 14.96 1.52 1.38
N LEU A 29 14.70 0.40 2.06
CA LEU A 29 14.23 0.40 3.44
C LEU A 29 15.29 0.94 4.41
N GLU A 30 16.56 0.58 4.22
CA GLU A 30 17.70 1.08 5.00
C GLU A 30 17.90 2.60 4.80
N ASP A 31 17.92 3.07 3.55
CA ASP A 31 18.10 4.51 3.26
C ASP A 31 16.94 5.36 3.81
N LEU A 32 15.71 4.83 3.76
CA LEU A 32 14.54 5.48 4.33
C LEU A 32 14.38 5.27 5.85
N LYS A 33 15.28 4.51 6.49
CA LYS A 33 15.26 4.16 7.92
C LYS A 33 13.90 3.60 8.35
N VAL A 34 13.40 2.65 7.57
CA VAL A 34 12.14 1.96 7.84
C VAL A 34 12.48 0.65 8.55
N GLN A 35 12.10 0.52 9.84
CA GLN A 35 12.23 -0.72 10.60
C GLN A 35 11.08 -1.67 10.28
N ASP A 36 9.87 -1.33 10.71
CA ASP A 36 8.65 -2.03 10.30
C ASP A 36 7.68 -1.03 9.67
N LEU A 37 6.99 -1.46 8.61
CA LEU A 37 5.91 -0.69 8.00
C LEU A 37 4.79 -1.60 7.50
N SER A 38 3.59 -1.34 7.98
CA SER A 38 2.37 -2.06 7.62
C SER A 38 1.35 -1.12 6.97
N ILE A 39 0.91 -1.46 5.76
CA ILE A 39 0.00 -0.63 4.96
C ILE A 39 -1.19 -1.45 4.49
N LEU A 40 -2.39 -1.01 4.87
CA LEU A 40 -3.64 -1.64 4.48
C LEU A 40 -4.31 -0.88 3.34
N LEU A 41 -4.64 -1.60 2.28
CA LEU A 41 -5.47 -1.13 1.17
C LEU A 41 -6.78 -1.90 1.16
N TYR A 42 -7.88 -1.23 1.48
CA TYR A 42 -9.20 -1.85 1.55
C TYR A 42 -10.24 -1.09 0.71
N PHE A 43 -10.53 -1.62 -0.46
CA PHE A 43 -11.50 -1.04 -1.40
C PHE A 43 -12.77 -1.88 -1.44
N ARG A 44 -13.93 -1.26 -1.21
CA ARG A 44 -15.22 -1.98 -1.13
C ARG A 44 -15.64 -2.56 -2.48
N ASP A 45 -15.24 -1.92 -3.56
CA ASP A 45 -15.47 -2.30 -4.95
C ASP A 45 -14.38 -3.23 -5.52
N TYR A 46 -13.37 -3.57 -4.72
CA TYR A 46 -12.26 -4.43 -5.14
C TYR A 46 -11.78 -5.31 -3.98
N LYS A 47 -12.36 -6.52 -3.90
CA LYS A 47 -12.01 -7.55 -2.91
C LYS A 47 -11.18 -8.67 -3.56
N PRO A 48 -10.30 -9.36 -2.80
CA PRO A 48 -9.97 -9.08 -1.40
C PRO A 48 -9.15 -7.77 -1.25
N GLY A 49 -9.18 -7.19 -0.04
CA GLY A 49 -8.25 -6.13 0.33
C GLY A 49 -6.82 -6.66 0.44
N CYS A 50 -5.87 -5.78 0.70
CA CYS A 50 -4.45 -6.11 0.75
C CYS A 50 -3.80 -5.48 1.99
N LEU A 51 -3.16 -6.29 2.83
CA LEU A 51 -2.21 -5.81 3.83
C LEU A 51 -0.79 -6.04 3.29
N ILE A 52 0.04 -5.03 3.39
CA ILE A 52 1.44 -5.05 2.95
C ILE A 52 2.28 -4.84 4.20
N ILE A 53 3.18 -5.77 4.49
CA ILE A 53 4.08 -5.72 5.64
C ILE A 53 5.50 -5.68 5.09
N LEU A 54 6.28 -4.69 5.52
CA LEU A 54 7.68 -4.52 5.17
C LEU A 54 8.51 -4.62 6.45
N ASP A 55 9.42 -5.59 6.48
CA ASP A 55 10.41 -5.80 7.54
C ASP A 55 11.77 -5.33 7.01
N GLY A 56 12.19 -4.17 7.48
CA GLY A 56 13.43 -3.49 7.08
C GLY A 56 14.68 -4.15 7.63
N ASP A 57 14.61 -4.77 8.81
CA ASP A 57 15.76 -5.47 9.40
C ASP A 57 16.16 -6.67 8.53
N LYS A 58 15.17 -7.39 7.99
CA LYS A 58 15.38 -8.53 7.08
C LYS A 58 15.35 -8.15 5.60
N GLY A 59 14.87 -6.95 5.25
CA GLY A 59 14.66 -6.52 3.86
C GLY A 59 13.64 -7.41 3.13
N VAL A 60 12.61 -7.87 3.85
CA VAL A 60 11.57 -8.75 3.31
C VAL A 60 10.22 -8.05 3.30
N PHE A 61 9.30 -8.60 2.51
CA PHE A 61 7.92 -8.19 2.49
C PHE A 61 7.01 -9.39 2.63
N GLU A 62 5.83 -9.15 3.18
CA GLU A 62 4.71 -10.08 3.19
C GLU A 62 3.48 -9.34 2.68
N ILE A 63 2.64 -10.05 1.93
CA ILE A 63 1.38 -9.53 1.41
C ILE A 63 0.30 -10.52 1.77
N GLU A 64 -0.73 -10.00 2.43
CA GLU A 64 -1.86 -10.78 2.89
C GLU A 64 -3.15 -10.29 2.23
N SER A 65 -4.03 -11.22 1.89
CA SER A 65 -5.38 -10.92 1.45
C SER A 65 -6.26 -10.62 2.66
N VAL A 66 -7.04 -9.55 2.59
CA VAL A 66 -7.84 -9.04 3.72
C VAL A 66 -9.32 -9.01 3.35
N ASP A 67 -10.11 -9.86 4.01
CA ASP A 67 -11.57 -9.84 3.88
C ASP A 67 -12.24 -8.85 4.83
N ASP A 68 -11.74 -8.76 6.06
CA ASP A 68 -12.17 -7.83 7.11
C ASP A 68 -10.98 -7.05 7.68
N PRO A 69 -10.95 -5.72 7.56
CA PRO A 69 -9.83 -4.91 8.03
C PRO A 69 -9.80 -4.71 9.56
N SER A 70 -10.79 -5.17 10.33
CA SER A 70 -10.85 -4.93 11.78
C SER A 70 -9.77 -5.66 12.59
N ASN A 71 -9.21 -6.74 12.04
CA ASN A 71 -8.32 -7.65 12.77
C ASN A 71 -6.82 -7.36 12.55
N PHE A 72 -6.51 -6.26 11.87
CA PHE A 72 -5.15 -5.94 11.46
C PHE A 72 -4.69 -4.62 12.06
N GLU A 73 -3.48 -4.64 12.61
CA GLU A 73 -2.76 -3.42 12.94
C GLU A 73 -2.04 -2.90 11.69
N TYR A 74 -2.07 -1.58 11.49
CA TYR A 74 -1.44 -0.94 10.35
C TYR A 74 -0.93 0.46 10.70
N ASP A 75 0.24 0.81 10.16
CA ASP A 75 0.84 2.15 10.27
C ASP A 75 0.14 3.17 9.35
N GLY A 76 -0.49 2.68 8.28
CA GLY A 76 -1.22 3.47 7.32
C GLY A 76 -2.31 2.66 6.63
N ALA A 77 -3.44 3.29 6.31
CA ALA A 77 -4.50 2.62 5.59
C ALA A 77 -5.27 3.52 4.64
N VAL A 78 -5.68 2.93 3.52
CA VAL A 78 -6.57 3.54 2.53
C VAL A 78 -7.85 2.73 2.50
N PHE A 79 -8.97 3.39 2.84
CA PHE A 79 -10.30 2.82 2.74
C PHE A 79 -11.11 3.58 1.69
N GLY A 80 -11.95 2.90 0.91
CA GLY A 80 -12.89 3.58 0.03
C GLY A 80 -13.31 2.75 -1.17
N GLU A 81 -13.48 3.41 -2.31
CA GLU A 81 -13.66 2.75 -3.60
C GLU A 81 -12.46 3.05 -4.51
N MET A 82 -11.89 2.02 -5.12
CA MET A 82 -10.68 2.07 -5.94
C MET A 82 -10.83 3.07 -7.10
N LYS A 83 -12.04 3.15 -7.68
CA LYS A 83 -12.33 4.11 -8.76
C LYS A 83 -12.06 5.57 -8.36
N TYR A 84 -12.25 5.94 -7.09
CA TYR A 84 -11.98 7.30 -6.62
C TYR A 84 -10.49 7.52 -6.37
N LEU A 85 -9.76 6.50 -5.92
CA LEU A 85 -8.30 6.56 -5.80
C LEU A 85 -7.66 6.76 -7.17
N LEU A 86 -8.07 5.99 -8.17
CA LEU A 86 -7.59 6.15 -9.55
C LEU A 86 -7.90 7.55 -10.11
N LYS A 87 -9.08 8.10 -9.81
CA LYS A 87 -9.43 9.48 -10.18
C LYS A 87 -8.55 10.52 -9.48
N LEU A 88 -8.14 10.26 -8.24
CA LEU A 88 -7.23 11.12 -7.48
C LEU A 88 -5.81 11.08 -8.06
N ILE A 89 -5.31 9.90 -8.42
CA ILE A 89 -3.99 9.73 -9.04
C ILE A 89 -3.95 10.36 -10.44
N LYS A 90 -4.99 10.14 -11.27
CA LYS A 90 -5.05 10.66 -12.64
C LYS A 90 -5.32 12.17 -12.73
N ASN A 91 -6.10 12.75 -11.81
CA ASN A 91 -6.36 14.18 -11.81
C ASN A 91 -5.34 14.90 -10.96
N HIS A 92 -4.27 15.40 -11.58
CA HIS A 92 -3.29 16.32 -10.97
C HIS A 92 -3.90 17.64 -10.44
N MET A 93 -5.20 17.89 -10.61
CA MET A 93 -5.89 19.04 -10.02
C MET A 93 -6.24 18.80 -8.54
N LEU A 94 -5.37 19.32 -7.67
CA LEU A 94 -5.43 19.31 -6.19
C LEU A 94 -6.85 19.55 -5.61
N LEU A 95 -7.66 20.41 -6.23
CA LEU A 95 -9.01 20.75 -5.74
C LEU A 95 -10.01 19.58 -5.81
N LYS A 96 -9.97 18.74 -6.85
CA LYS A 96 -10.92 17.61 -7.00
C LYS A 96 -10.48 16.38 -6.20
N GLY A 97 -9.17 16.16 -6.05
CA GLY A 97 -8.61 15.11 -5.20
C GLY A 97 -8.95 15.33 -3.71
N PHE A 98 -8.79 16.57 -3.23
CA PHE A 98 -9.17 16.95 -1.88
C PHE A 98 -10.68 16.78 -1.61
N TRP A 99 -11.51 17.06 -2.61
CA TRP A 99 -12.96 16.80 -2.53
C TRP A 99 -13.31 15.33 -2.26
N TYR A 100 -12.56 14.36 -2.79
CA TYR A 100 -12.82 12.94 -2.53
C TYR A 100 -12.42 12.51 -1.10
N LEU A 101 -11.44 13.18 -0.50
CA LEU A 101 -11.09 13.03 0.91
C LEU A 101 -12.16 13.66 1.82
N ILE A 102 -12.62 14.88 1.50
CA ILE A 102 -13.68 15.58 2.27
C ILE A 102 -15.02 14.84 2.18
N THR A 103 -15.39 14.32 1.00
CA THR A 103 -16.65 13.59 0.82
C THR A 103 -16.65 12.18 1.43
N GLY A 104 -15.54 11.75 2.05
CA GLY A 104 -15.42 10.44 2.70
C GLY A 104 -15.41 9.25 1.74
N LYS A 105 -15.33 9.51 0.42
CA LYS A 105 -15.23 8.49 -0.63
C LYS A 105 -13.90 7.75 -0.59
N ILE A 106 -12.87 8.44 -0.09
CA ILE A 106 -11.60 7.84 0.33
C ILE A 106 -11.37 8.31 1.77
N LYS A 107 -11.00 7.38 2.65
CA LYS A 107 -10.54 7.67 4.00
C LYS A 107 -9.10 7.20 4.13
N LEU A 108 -8.24 8.10 4.59
CA LEU A 108 -6.85 7.80 4.90
C LEU A 108 -6.69 7.74 6.42
N LYS A 109 -6.06 6.70 6.93
CA LYS A 109 -5.60 6.60 8.32
C LYS A 109 -4.08 6.47 8.33
N GLY A 110 -3.43 6.97 9.38
CA GLY A 110 -1.98 6.83 9.51
C GLY A 110 -1.19 7.53 8.39
N ILE A 111 -1.42 8.83 8.20
CA ILE A 111 -0.82 9.62 7.09
C ILE A 111 0.71 9.51 7.06
N LYS A 112 1.37 9.47 8.23
CA LYS A 112 2.84 9.29 8.31
C LYS A 112 3.29 7.97 7.69
N GLY A 113 2.61 6.86 7.98
CA GLY A 113 2.88 5.55 7.38
C GLY A 113 2.64 5.56 5.87
N LEU A 114 1.52 6.15 5.44
CA LEU A 114 1.20 6.32 4.00
C LEU A 114 2.26 7.15 3.26
N LEU A 115 2.77 8.22 3.85
CA LEU A 115 3.84 9.04 3.25
C LEU A 115 5.16 8.27 3.13
N LYS A 116 5.54 7.50 4.17
CA LYS A 116 6.70 6.60 4.10
C LYS A 116 6.53 5.58 2.99
N PHE A 117 5.36 4.95 2.90
CA PHE A 117 5.04 4.00 1.85
C PHE A 117 5.12 4.61 0.45
N LEU A 118 4.57 5.80 0.25
CA LEU A 118 4.66 6.52 -1.03
C LEU A 118 6.12 6.81 -1.41
N ASN A 119 6.98 7.14 -0.45
CA ASN A 119 8.41 7.35 -0.72
C ASN A 119 9.12 6.05 -1.12
N ILE A 120 8.76 4.91 -0.55
CA ILE A 120 9.24 3.58 -0.97
C ILE A 120 8.81 3.33 -2.42
N ILE A 121 7.51 3.42 -2.72
CA ILE A 121 6.97 3.15 -4.07
C ILE A 121 7.62 4.05 -5.13
N LYS A 122 7.85 5.34 -4.83
CA LYS A 122 8.53 6.26 -5.74
C LYS A 122 9.95 5.82 -6.10
N ARG A 123 10.67 5.20 -5.16
CA ARG A 123 12.03 4.68 -5.39
C ARG A 123 12.04 3.34 -6.12
N LEU A 124 10.98 2.54 -6.01
CA LEU A 124 10.82 1.29 -6.76
C LEU A 124 10.43 1.50 -8.23
N ALA A 125 9.91 2.69 -8.58
CA ALA A 125 9.44 3.02 -9.93
C ALA A 125 10.49 3.67 -10.84
N ILE A 126 11.73 3.80 -10.36
CA ILE A 126 12.91 4.31 -11.08
C ILE A 126 13.79 3.11 -11.43
#